data_AF-A0A5B8Y037-F1
#
_entry.id   AF-A0A5B8Y037-F1
#
_cell.length_a   1.000
_cell.length_b   1.000
_cell.length_c   1.000
_cell.angle_alpha   90.00
_cell.angle_beta   90.00
_cell.angle_gamma   90.00
#
_symmetry.space_group_name_H-M   'P 1'
#
loop_
_entity.id
_entity.type
_entity.pdbx_description
1 polymer ?
#
loop_
_entity_poly.entity_id
_entity_poly.type
_entity_poly.pdbx_seq_one_letter_code
_entity_poly.pdbx_strand_id
1 'polypeptide(L)' 'MRLIAIITILMLAGCKTSECEQLIRCCEAAAEHPGMGGACSMARDVAEPDKCESIIEAIRAMYEQTNQKDQIPAACLEQE' A
#
# COMPACT_ATOMS: atom_id res chain seq x y z
N MET A 1 12.71 18.64 -44.35
CA MET A 1 13.18 17.33 -43.82
C MET A 1 13.34 17.46 -42.32
N ARG A 2 12.69 16.56 -41.57
CA ARG A 2 12.83 16.27 -40.13
C ARG A 2 12.14 17.21 -39.13
N LEU A 3 10.80 17.22 -39.23
CA LEU A 3 9.88 17.24 -38.09
C LEU A 3 10.08 15.95 -37.27
N ILE A 4 10.67 16.00 -36.07
CA ILE A 4 10.28 15.16 -34.92
C ILE A 4 10.72 15.91 -33.65
N ALA A 5 9.82 16.75 -33.13
CA ALA A 5 9.94 17.41 -31.83
C ALA A 5 8.73 17.02 -30.99
N ILE A 6 8.77 15.83 -30.37
CA ILE A 6 7.88 15.39 -29.28
C ILE A 6 8.70 14.32 -28.54
N ILE A 7 9.53 14.63 -27.54
CA ILE A 7 9.13 14.93 -26.16
C ILE A 7 7.99 13.98 -25.70
N THR A 8 8.25 12.67 -25.69
CA THR A 8 7.45 11.73 -24.88
C THR A 8 8.04 11.72 -23.47
N ILE A 9 7.78 12.83 -22.80
CA ILE A 9 8.00 13.09 -21.39
C ILE A 9 7.18 12.08 -20.56
N LEU A 10 7.85 11.44 -19.60
CA LEU A 10 7.35 11.03 -18.30
C LEU A 10 5.88 10.54 -18.22
N MET A 11 5.64 9.25 -18.50
CA MET A 11 4.41 8.55 -18.09
C MET A 11 4.70 7.22 -17.38
N LEU A 12 5.72 7.15 -16.52
CA LEU A 12 5.97 5.95 -15.69
C LEU A 12 6.16 6.25 -14.20
N ALA A 13 5.91 7.49 -13.77
CA ALA A 13 6.02 7.92 -12.37
C ALA A 13 4.70 8.44 -11.81
N GLY A 14 3.57 7.88 -12.25
CA GLY A 14 2.25 8.39 -11.88
C GLY A 14 1.22 7.27 -11.85
N CYS A 15 1.19 6.57 -10.72
CA CYS A 15 0.00 6.13 -9.99
C CYS A 15 0.44 5.00 -9.06
N LYS A 16 0.87 5.35 -7.84
CA LYS A 16 0.51 4.46 -6.73
C LYS A 16 -1.02 4.48 -6.75
N THR A 17 -1.62 3.39 -7.19
CA THR A 17 -3.07 3.27 -7.21
C THR A 17 -3.59 3.47 -5.79
N SER A 18 -4.88 3.81 -5.64
CA SER A 18 -5.49 4.13 -4.35
C SER A 18 -5.18 3.08 -3.28
N GLU A 19 -5.10 1.80 -3.67
CA GLU A 19 -4.77 0.67 -2.79
C GLU A 19 -3.33 0.76 -2.24
N CYS A 20 -2.36 1.19 -3.04
CA CYS A 20 -0.97 1.33 -2.56
C CYS A 20 -0.80 2.55 -1.65
N GLU A 21 -1.54 3.64 -1.87
CA GLU A 21 -1.59 4.75 -0.93
C GLU A 21 -2.25 4.36 0.39
N GLN A 22 -3.34 3.61 0.30
CA GLN A 22 -4.01 3.04 1.46
C GLN A 22 -3.07 2.13 2.25
N LEU A 23 -2.35 1.24 1.57
CA LEU A 23 -1.38 0.35 2.20
C LEU A 23 -0.33 1.12 2.98
N ILE A 24 0.19 2.21 2.43
CA ILE A 24 1.16 3.07 3.13
C ILE A 24 0.56 3.67 4.39
N ARG A 25 -0.67 4.20 4.31
CA ARG A 25 -1.37 4.77 5.48
C ARG A 25 -1.68 3.70 6.53
N CYS A 26 -2.16 2.53 6.10
CA CYS A 26 -2.39 1.36 6.94
C CYS A 26 -1.10 0.94 7.66
N CYS A 27 0.01 0.93 6.93
CA CYS A 27 1.31 0.57 7.47
C CYS A 27 1.92 1.59 8.42
N GLU A 28 1.72 2.88 8.17
CA GLU A 28 2.16 3.93 9.08
C GLU A 28 1.39 3.87 10.41
N ALA A 29 0.09 3.61 10.35
CA ALA A 29 -0.71 3.40 11.56
C ALA A 29 -0.43 2.06 12.25
N ALA A 30 -0.10 1.00 11.50
CA ALA A 30 0.28 -0.30 12.04
C ALA A 30 1.73 -0.36 12.54
N ALA A 31 2.59 0.61 12.20
CA ALA A 31 3.99 0.64 12.62
C ALA A 31 4.14 0.73 14.16
N GLU A 32 3.11 1.26 14.83
CA GLU A 32 3.04 1.32 16.29
C GLU A 32 2.72 -0.05 16.92
N HIS A 33 2.31 -1.05 16.12
CA HIS A 33 2.02 -2.40 16.59
C HIS A 33 3.24 -3.34 16.50
N PRO A 34 3.62 -3.99 17.61
CA PRO A 34 4.75 -4.92 17.64
C PRO A 34 4.45 -6.15 16.75
N GLY A 35 5.32 -6.39 15.77
CA GLY A 35 5.18 -7.49 14.80
C GLY A 35 4.71 -7.08 13.40
N MET A 36 4.19 -5.87 13.23
CA MET A 36 3.69 -5.35 11.94
C MET A 36 4.76 -4.62 11.10
N GLY A 37 5.77 -4.04 11.74
CA GLY A 37 6.77 -3.19 11.08
C GLY A 37 7.54 -3.88 9.94
N GLY A 38 7.82 -5.18 10.05
CA GLY A 38 8.53 -5.94 9.00
C GLY A 38 7.67 -6.26 7.77
N ALA A 39 6.38 -6.51 7.97
CA ALA A 39 5.43 -6.67 6.86
C ALA A 39 5.28 -5.35 6.08
N CYS A 40 5.26 -4.24 6.82
CA CYS A 40 5.08 -2.92 6.25
C CYS A 40 6.32 -2.33 5.55
N SER A 41 7.54 -2.71 5.95
CA SER A 41 8.73 -2.32 5.19
C SER A 41 8.72 -2.92 3.78
N MET A 42 8.29 -4.18 3.64
CA MET A 42 8.18 -4.83 2.32
C MET A 42 7.06 -4.23 1.49
N ALA A 43 5.97 -3.83 2.13
CA ALA A 43 4.81 -3.23 1.50
C ALA A 43 5.09 -1.89 0.80
N ARG A 44 6.02 -1.07 1.32
CA ARG A 44 6.38 0.23 0.73
C ARG A 44 7.14 0.12 -0.59
N ASP A 45 7.82 -1.01 -0.80
CA ASP A 45 8.61 -1.29 -2.01
C ASP A 45 7.75 -1.95 -3.12
N VAL A 46 6.50 -2.29 -2.83
CA VAL A 46 5.57 -2.86 -3.80
C VAL A 46 4.98 -1.74 -4.66
N ALA A 47 5.15 -1.89 -5.98
CA ALA A 47 4.64 -0.96 -6.99
C ALA A 47 3.44 -1.53 -7.77
N GLU A 48 2.99 -2.75 -7.44
CA GLU A 48 1.90 -3.44 -8.13
C GLU A 48 0.58 -3.31 -7.33
N PRO A 49 -0.49 -2.77 -7.94
CA PRO A 49 -1.79 -2.53 -7.29
C PRO A 49 -2.35 -3.78 -6.61
N ASP A 50 -2.39 -4.89 -7.35
CA ASP A 50 -2.97 -6.16 -6.90
C ASP A 50 -2.24 -6.73 -5.67
N LYS A 51 -0.95 -6.43 -5.55
CA LYS A 51 -0.14 -6.82 -4.40
C LYS A 51 -0.39 -5.91 -3.19
N CYS A 52 -0.70 -4.64 -3.41
CA CYS A 52 -1.03 -3.71 -2.32
C CYS A 52 -2.30 -4.14 -1.59
N GLU A 53 -3.36 -4.50 -2.32
CA GLU A 53 -4.60 -5.03 -1.76
C GLU A 53 -4.36 -6.33 -0.97
N SER A 54 -3.66 -7.29 -1.57
CA SER A 54 -3.32 -8.57 -0.93
C SER A 54 -2.56 -8.39 0.39
N ILE A 55 -1.70 -7.36 0.49
CA ILE A 55 -0.94 -7.05 1.70
C ILE A 55 -1.84 -6.39 2.76
N ILE A 56 -2.77 -5.51 2.38
CA ILE A 56 -3.75 -4.94 3.31
C ILE A 56 -4.60 -6.07 3.91
N GLU A 57 -5.07 -7.00 3.10
CA GLU A 57 -5.80 -8.18 3.57
C GLU A 57 -4.96 -9.04 4.52
N ALA A 58 -3.68 -9.26 4.19
CA ALA A 58 -2.77 -9.99 5.07
C ALA A 58 -2.59 -9.29 6.43
N ILE A 59 -2.41 -7.96 6.43
CA ILE A 59 -2.30 -7.16 7.66
C ILE A 59 -3.58 -7.28 8.49
N ARG A 60 -4.76 -7.16 7.86
CA ARG A 60 -6.05 -7.38 8.55
C ARG A 60 -6.12 -8.77 9.17
N ALA A 61 -5.78 -9.81 8.42
CA ALA A 61 -5.78 -11.17 8.91
C ALA A 61 -4.84 -11.36 10.11
N MET A 62 -3.68 -10.68 10.14
CA MET A 62 -2.78 -10.70 11.29
C MET A 62 -3.40 -10.06 12.54
N TYR A 63 -4.10 -8.92 12.40
CA TYR A 63 -4.85 -8.33 13.52
C TYR A 63 -5.98 -9.23 14.01
N GLU A 64 -6.68 -9.91 13.10
CA GLU A 64 -7.73 -10.86 13.46
C GLU A 64 -7.16 -12.09 14.19
N GLN A 65 -6.02 -12.62 13.74
CA GLN A 65 -5.34 -13.75 14.38
C GLN A 65 -4.78 -13.39 15.76
N THR A 66 -4.34 -12.15 15.95
CA THR A 66 -3.85 -11.65 17.24
C THR A 66 -4.97 -11.28 18.21
N ASN A 67 -6.24 -11.48 17.84
CA ASN A 67 -7.43 -11.07 18.62
C ASN A 67 -7.44 -9.55 18.90
N GLN A 68 -6.78 -8.77 18.05
CA GLN A 68 -6.67 -7.30 18.10
C GLN A 68 -7.50 -6.66 16.99
N LYS A 69 -8.62 -7.29 16.61
CA LYS A 69 -9.49 -6.81 15.54
C LYS A 69 -9.99 -5.39 15.77
N ASP A 70 -10.23 -5.02 17.03
CA ASP A 70 -10.65 -3.67 17.43
C ASP A 70 -9.53 -2.62 17.33
N GLN A 71 -8.29 -3.05 17.05
CA GLN A 71 -7.12 -2.20 16.90
C GLN A 71 -6.66 -2.11 15.43
N ILE A 72 -7.43 -2.67 14.49
CA ILE A 72 -7.14 -2.49 13.06
C ILE A 72 -7.30 -0.99 12.74
N PRO A 73 -6.26 -0.32 12.22
CA PRO A 73 -6.37 1.07 11.82
C PRO A 73 -7.45 1.28 10.77
N ALA A 74 -8.18 2.39 10.84
CA ALA A 74 -9.21 2.73 9.86
C ALA A 74 -8.65 2.76 8.42
N ALA A 75 -7.40 3.22 8.26
CA ALA A 75 -6.70 3.20 6.98
C ALA A 75 -6.54 1.79 6.41
N CYS A 76 -6.49 0.76 7.26
CA CYS A 76 -6.48 -0.62 6.81
C CYS A 76 -7.89 -1.12 6.49
N LEU A 77 -9.00 -0.45 6.85
CA LEU A 77 -10.39 -0.92 6.71
C LEU A 77 -11.15 -0.34 5.50
N GLU A 78 -10.71 0.80 4.96
CA GLU A 78 -11.36 1.50 3.84
C GLU A 78 -11.26 0.72 2.52
N GLN A 79 -12.17 -0.19 2.20
CA GLN A 79 -12.29 -0.67 0.81
C GLN A 79 -13.55 -0.07 0.24
N GLU A 80 -13.37 1.00 -0.54
CA GLU A 80 -14.41 1.57 -1.40
C GLU A 80 -14.45 0.83 -2.74
#